data_AF-A0A920UVM3-F1
#
_entry.id   AF-A0A920UVM3-F1
#
_cell.length_a   1.000
_cell.length_b   1.000
_cell.length_c   1.000
_cell.angle_alpha   90.00
_cell.angle_beta   90.00
_cell.angle_gamma   90.00
#
_symmetry.space_group_name_H-M   'P 1'
#
loop_
_entity.id
_entity.type
_entity.pdbx_description
1 polymer ?
#
loop_
_entity_poly.entity_id
_entity_poly.type
_entity_poly.pdbx_seq_one_letter_code
_entity_poly.pdbx_strand_id
1 'polypeptide(L)'
;MSNGLSTKKLLTAFAIFAAVIVGTFVLLVALMFSSLEPTTIDESDADYLSLQRFFRHPPTELVQSHLLDGSWSGDVEKAFAVRVVGMDTELLWQQQGVVRGDRLTPELEDAVDFIGNLLDSGYVPWFPTMEEIRRDSHYVYPINIVTQGGYPDSVQMIVMRPFDDMAFFAYLKF
;
A
#
# COMPACT_ATOMS: atom_id res chain seq x y z
N MET A 1 -28.88 -40.78 45.77
CA MET A 1 -28.67 -39.42 46.32
C MET A 1 -28.55 -38.46 45.15
N SER A 2 -29.20 -37.29 45.19
CA SER A 2 -29.10 -36.29 44.11
C SER A 2 -28.00 -35.28 44.44
N ASN A 3 -26.89 -35.34 43.71
CA ASN A 3 -25.81 -34.35 43.82
C ASN A 3 -26.16 -33.09 43.01
N GLY A 4 -27.25 -32.41 43.39
CA GLY A 4 -27.67 -31.16 42.78
C GLY A 4 -26.61 -30.08 42.97
N LEU A 5 -26.04 -29.59 41.86
CA LEU A 5 -25.04 -28.52 41.91
C LEU A 5 -25.71 -27.24 42.43
N SER A 6 -25.21 -26.69 43.54
CA SER A 6 -25.77 -25.45 44.10
C SER A 6 -25.77 -24.33 43.05
N THR A 7 -26.89 -23.63 42.90
CA THR A 7 -27.07 -22.53 41.94
C THR A 7 -25.99 -21.46 42.07
N LYS A 8 -25.47 -21.20 43.28
CA LYS A 8 -24.32 -20.31 43.49
C LYS A 8 -23.05 -20.81 42.78
N LYS A 9 -22.73 -22.11 42.88
CA LYS A 9 -21.58 -22.71 42.18
C LYS A 9 -21.75 -22.67 40.66
N LEU A 10 -22.97 -22.86 40.17
CA LEU A 10 -23.30 -22.83 38.74
C LEU A 10 -23.17 -21.41 38.17
N LEU A 11 -23.65 -20.39 38.90
CA LEU A 11 -23.43 -18.97 38.59
C LEU A 11 -21.94 -18.60 38.59
N THR A 12 -21.17 -19.04 39.59
CA THR A 12 -19.71 -18.78 39.63
C THR A 12 -18.99 -19.43 38.45
N ALA A 13 -19.32 -20.68 38.11
CA ALA A 13 -18.73 -21.37 36.95
C ALA A 13 -19.07 -20.65 35.63
N PHE A 14 -20.32 -20.20 35.46
CA PHE A 14 -20.74 -19.43 34.28
C PHE A 14 -20.02 -18.08 34.20
N ALA A 15 -19.87 -17.36 35.31
CA ALA A 15 -19.16 -16.08 35.35
C ALA A 15 -17.66 -16.24 34.99
N ILE A 16 -17.00 -17.29 35.48
CA ILE A 16 -15.62 -17.61 35.11
C ILE A 16 -15.53 -17.96 33.62
N PHE A 17 -16.44 -18.78 33.11
CA PHE A 17 -16.48 -19.16 31.69
C PHE A 17 -16.67 -17.95 30.76
N ALA A 18 -17.61 -17.06 31.10
CA ALA A 18 -17.82 -15.81 30.37
C ALA A 18 -16.60 -14.88 30.43
N ALA A 19 -15.96 -14.74 31.60
CA ALA A 19 -14.75 -13.93 31.74
C ALA A 19 -13.56 -14.50 30.93
N VAL A 20 -13.43 -15.83 30.85
CA VAL A 20 -12.40 -16.48 30.01
C VAL A 20 -12.69 -16.26 28.52
N ILE A 21 -13.95 -16.36 28.07
CA ILE A 21 -14.31 -16.07 26.66
C ILE A 21 -14.02 -14.62 26.32
N VAL A 22 -14.48 -13.66 27.14
CA VAL A 22 -14.25 -12.23 26.89
C VAL A 22 -12.76 -11.89 26.93
N GLY A 23 -12.00 -12.40 27.91
CA GLY A 23 -10.56 -12.21 27.98
C GLY A 23 -9.80 -12.81 26.80
N THR A 24 -10.22 -13.99 26.32
CA THR A 24 -9.62 -14.63 25.13
C THR A 24 -9.95 -13.84 23.86
N PHE A 25 -11.20 -13.37 23.71
CA PHE A 25 -11.60 -12.54 22.57
C PHE A 25 -10.85 -11.21 22.54
N VAL A 26 -10.75 -10.51 23.68
CA VAL A 26 -9.99 -9.26 23.79
C VAL A 26 -8.49 -9.49 23.53
N LEU A 27 -7.92 -10.61 23.98
CA LEU A 27 -6.53 -10.96 23.68
C LEU A 27 -6.30 -11.26 22.19
N LEU A 28 -7.20 -11.99 21.54
CA LEU A 28 -7.12 -12.27 20.09
C LEU A 28 -7.24 -10.99 19.28
N VAL A 29 -8.19 -10.10 19.63
CA VAL A 29 -8.33 -8.77 19.03
C VAL A 29 -7.05 -7.95 19.24
N ALA A 30 -6.53 -7.87 20.46
CA ALA A 30 -5.30 -7.12 20.74
C ALA A 30 -4.09 -7.64 19.94
N LEU A 31 -3.95 -8.97 19.79
CA LEU A 31 -2.91 -9.58 18.97
C LEU A 31 -3.10 -9.25 17.48
N MET A 32 -4.31 -9.36 16.94
CA MET A 32 -4.62 -9.02 15.54
C MET A 32 -4.35 -7.55 15.20
N PHE A 33 -4.67 -6.62 16.11
CA PHE A 33 -4.36 -5.20 15.91
C PHE A 33 -2.89 -4.86 16.17
N SER A 34 -2.16 -5.66 16.95
CA SER A 34 -0.71 -5.45 17.17
C SER A 34 0.17 -5.82 15.97
N SER A 35 -0.36 -6.56 14.99
CA SER A 35 0.33 -6.85 13.72
C SER A 35 0.09 -5.82 12.62
N LEU A 36 -0.65 -4.75 12.90
CA LEU A 36 -0.95 -3.66 11.94
C LEU A 36 -0.01 -2.45 12.08
N GLU A 37 1.13 -2.58 12.77
CA GLU A 37 2.17 -1.55 12.74
C GLU A 37 2.76 -1.45 11.31
N PRO A 38 2.88 -0.25 10.71
CA PRO A 38 3.40 -0.08 9.36
C PRO A 38 4.79 -0.69 9.21
N THR A 39 4.91 -1.66 8.31
CA THR A 39 6.19 -2.32 8.05
C THR A 39 7.03 -1.52 7.06
N THR A 40 8.35 -1.60 7.19
CA THR A 40 9.27 -1.01 6.22
C THR A 40 9.59 -2.03 5.14
N ILE A 41 9.45 -1.62 3.88
CA ILE A 41 9.90 -2.39 2.72
C ILE A 41 11.44 -2.43 2.73
N ASP A 42 12.04 -3.56 2.32
CA ASP A 42 13.48 -3.72 2.16
C ASP A 42 13.89 -4.05 0.70
N GLU A 43 15.20 -4.11 0.44
CA GLU A 43 15.73 -4.28 -0.92
C GLU A 43 15.52 -5.69 -1.54
N SER A 44 15.02 -6.65 -0.77
CA SER A 44 14.63 -7.99 -1.26
C SER A 44 13.18 -8.05 -1.76
N ASP A 45 12.40 -6.98 -1.55
CA ASP A 45 11.00 -6.90 -1.93
C ASP A 45 10.77 -7.05 -3.44
N ALA A 46 9.75 -7.83 -3.79
CA ALA A 46 9.45 -8.19 -5.18
C ALA A 46 9.07 -6.98 -6.05
N ASP A 47 8.48 -5.92 -5.49
CA ASP A 47 8.14 -4.70 -6.22
C ASP A 47 9.34 -3.77 -6.36
N TYR A 48 10.19 -3.65 -5.33
CA TYR A 48 11.48 -2.93 -5.43
C TYR A 48 12.37 -3.55 -6.54
N LEU A 49 12.50 -4.88 -6.54
CA LEU A 49 13.20 -5.64 -7.59
C LEU A 49 12.49 -5.56 -8.96
N SER A 50 11.19 -5.23 -9.01
CA SER A 50 10.46 -4.98 -10.27
C SER A 50 10.71 -3.57 -10.79
N LEU A 51 10.76 -2.57 -9.92
CA LEU A 51 11.15 -1.20 -10.24
C LEU A 51 12.60 -1.14 -10.75
N GLN A 52 13.54 -1.82 -10.08
CA GLN A 52 14.91 -1.96 -10.59
C GLN A 52 14.96 -2.55 -12.00
N ARG A 53 14.17 -3.60 -12.28
CA ARG A 53 14.08 -4.21 -13.62
C ARG A 53 13.49 -3.25 -14.66
N PHE A 54 12.47 -2.48 -14.31
CA PHE A 54 11.88 -1.45 -15.18
C PHE A 54 12.93 -0.41 -15.63
N PHE A 55 13.78 0.06 -14.71
CA PHE A 55 14.88 0.98 -15.03
C PHE A 55 16.13 0.31 -15.64
N ARG A 56 16.14 -1.03 -15.81
CA ARG A 56 17.26 -1.84 -16.33
C ARG A 56 18.47 -1.97 -15.39
N HIS A 57 18.23 -2.03 -14.08
CA HIS A 57 19.22 -2.17 -13.00
C HIS A 57 20.31 -1.06 -12.93
N PRO A 58 19.93 0.23 -12.88
CA PRO A 58 20.85 1.28 -12.43
C PRO A 58 21.13 1.13 -10.92
N PRO A 59 22.10 1.88 -10.37
CA PRO A 59 22.20 2.06 -8.93
C PRO A 59 20.91 2.70 -8.39
N THR A 60 20.26 2.03 -7.45
CA THR A 60 19.07 2.53 -6.75
C THR A 60 19.31 2.60 -5.24
N GLU A 61 18.71 3.60 -4.59
CA GLU A 61 18.72 3.76 -3.14
C GLU A 61 17.26 3.89 -2.66
N LEU A 62 16.83 2.98 -1.78
CA LEU A 62 15.52 3.06 -1.12
C LEU A 62 15.54 4.18 -0.07
N VAL A 63 14.79 5.26 -0.32
CA VAL A 63 14.85 6.48 0.49
C VAL A 63 13.81 6.45 1.62
N GLN A 64 12.57 6.08 1.30
CA GLN A 64 11.44 5.99 2.24
C GLN A 64 10.48 4.89 1.80
N SER A 65 9.80 4.24 2.74
CA SER A 65 8.79 3.22 2.47
C SER A 65 7.63 3.26 3.45
N HIS A 66 6.49 2.74 3.02
CA HIS A 66 5.28 2.50 3.82
C HIS A 66 4.62 1.21 3.32
N LEU A 67 4.32 0.29 4.23
CA LEU A 67 3.55 -0.92 3.94
C LEU A 67 2.55 -1.21 5.08
N LEU A 68 1.26 -1.07 4.75
CA LEU A 68 0.14 -1.61 5.50
C LEU A 68 -0.40 -2.81 4.70
N ASP A 69 -0.15 -4.00 5.22
CA ASP A 69 -0.61 -5.28 4.68
C ASP A 69 -1.37 -6.05 5.78
N GLY A 70 -2.28 -6.95 5.39
CA GLY A 70 -3.07 -7.73 6.33
C GLY A 70 -4.33 -7.06 6.86
N SER A 71 -4.95 -6.15 6.10
CA SER A 71 -6.34 -5.76 6.37
C SER A 71 -7.27 -6.98 6.37
N TRP A 72 -8.34 -6.95 7.17
CA TRP A 72 -9.30 -8.05 7.28
C TRP A 72 -10.05 -8.36 5.98
N SER A 73 -10.25 -7.36 5.12
CA SER A 73 -10.82 -7.52 3.77
C SER A 73 -9.80 -7.91 2.71
N GLY A 74 -8.50 -7.88 3.02
CA GLY A 74 -7.41 -8.13 2.07
C GLY A 74 -6.99 -6.89 1.28
N ASP A 75 -7.27 -5.70 1.81
CA ASP A 75 -6.75 -4.40 1.36
C ASP A 75 -5.23 -4.35 1.57
N VAL A 76 -4.53 -3.62 0.71
CA VAL A 76 -3.08 -3.38 0.82
C VAL A 76 -2.78 -1.94 0.45
N GLU A 77 -2.04 -1.24 1.31
CA GLU A 77 -1.48 0.09 1.04
C GLU A 77 0.06 -0.01 1.05
N LYS A 78 0.69 0.14 -0.11
CA LYS A 78 2.14 -0.03 -0.26
C LYS A 78 2.72 1.10 -1.12
N ALA A 79 3.66 1.84 -0.57
CA ALA A 79 4.39 2.86 -1.32
C ALA A 79 5.87 2.92 -0.94
N PHE A 80 6.73 3.30 -1.89
CA PHE A 80 8.13 3.61 -1.60
C PHE A 80 8.73 4.63 -2.57
N ALA A 81 9.68 5.43 -2.07
CA ALA A 81 10.49 6.37 -2.82
C ALA A 81 11.89 5.81 -3.04
N VAL A 82 12.36 5.86 -4.28
CA VAL A 82 13.65 5.35 -4.73
C VAL A 82 14.41 6.46 -5.44
N ARG A 83 15.68 6.67 -5.09
CA ARG A 83 16.60 7.45 -5.91
C ARG A 83 17.19 6.53 -6.97
N VAL A 84 17.08 6.93 -8.23
CA VAL A 84 17.49 6.16 -9.41
C VAL A 84 18.56 6.96 -10.14
N VAL A 85 19.83 6.57 -10.00
CA VAL A 85 20.96 7.40 -10.44
C VAL A 85 21.02 7.49 -11.96
N GLY A 86 20.89 8.72 -12.49
CA GLY A 86 20.98 9.00 -13.92
C GLY A 86 19.69 8.70 -14.69
N MET A 87 18.55 9.23 -14.24
CA MET A 87 17.24 9.04 -14.85
C MET A 87 17.12 9.83 -16.18
N ASP A 88 17.45 9.18 -17.30
CA ASP A 88 17.36 9.78 -18.63
C ASP A 88 15.91 9.93 -19.13
N THR A 89 15.52 11.18 -19.37
CA THR A 89 14.21 11.56 -19.91
C THR A 89 13.96 11.00 -21.30
N GLU A 90 14.95 11.00 -22.19
CA GLU A 90 14.77 10.50 -23.55
C GLU A 90 14.55 8.97 -23.55
N LEU A 91 15.17 8.24 -22.62
CA LEU A 91 14.94 6.80 -22.46
C LEU A 91 13.59 6.46 -21.83
N LEU A 92 13.13 7.24 -20.84
CA LEU A 92 11.81 7.06 -20.22
C LEU A 92 10.67 7.28 -21.22
N TRP A 93 10.73 8.36 -22.00
CA TRP A 93 9.75 8.67 -23.05
C TRP A 93 9.78 7.65 -24.22
N GLN A 94 10.77 6.75 -24.28
CA GLN A 94 10.83 5.63 -25.23
C GLN A 94 10.28 4.30 -24.67
N GLN A 95 9.98 4.20 -23.38
CA GLN A 95 9.40 2.99 -22.79
C GLN A 95 7.88 2.92 -23.04
N GLN A 96 7.45 1.82 -23.65
CA GLN A 96 6.03 1.58 -23.93
C GLN A 96 5.20 1.57 -22.64
N GLY A 97 4.16 2.41 -22.60
CA GLY A 97 3.27 2.56 -21.44
C GLY A 97 3.64 3.70 -20.49
N VAL A 98 4.81 4.34 -20.65
CA VAL A 98 5.14 5.57 -19.91
C VAL A 98 4.36 6.74 -20.51
N VAL A 99 3.62 7.47 -19.67
CA VAL A 99 2.78 8.61 -20.06
C VAL A 99 3.13 9.82 -19.21
N ARG A 100 3.19 11.02 -19.81
CA ARG A 100 3.52 12.26 -19.11
C ARG A 100 2.33 12.79 -18.30
N GLY A 101 2.59 13.40 -17.15
CA GLY A 101 1.57 13.82 -16.18
C GLY A 101 0.52 14.82 -16.70
N ASP A 102 0.90 15.72 -17.61
CA ASP A 102 -0.03 16.64 -18.29
C ASP A 102 -0.79 15.99 -19.47
N ARG A 103 -0.62 14.68 -19.69
CA ARG A 103 -1.11 13.92 -20.86
C ARG A 103 -1.59 12.51 -20.50
N LEU A 104 -2.03 12.31 -19.26
CA LEU A 104 -2.62 11.04 -18.83
C LEU A 104 -3.81 10.65 -19.72
N THR A 105 -4.00 9.35 -19.93
CA THR A 105 -5.26 8.83 -20.47
C THR A 105 -6.33 8.89 -19.38
N PRO A 106 -7.64 8.88 -19.70
CA PRO A 106 -8.69 8.87 -18.67
C PRO A 106 -8.53 7.73 -17.64
N GLU A 107 -8.17 6.53 -18.11
CA GLU A 107 -7.83 5.37 -17.27
C GLU A 107 -6.66 5.63 -16.30
N LEU A 108 -5.69 6.46 -16.69
CA LEU A 108 -4.59 6.89 -15.82
C LEU A 108 -4.97 8.06 -14.91
N GLU A 109 -5.90 8.93 -15.31
CA GLU A 109 -6.46 9.94 -14.40
C GLU A 109 -7.27 9.27 -13.28
N ASP A 110 -8.16 8.33 -13.63
CA ASP A 110 -8.92 7.50 -12.68
C ASP A 110 -7.98 6.73 -11.72
N ALA A 111 -6.87 6.18 -12.25
CA ALA A 111 -5.89 5.48 -11.44
C ALA A 111 -5.06 6.40 -10.53
N VAL A 112 -4.78 7.65 -10.94
CA VAL A 112 -4.12 8.66 -10.11
C VAL A 112 -5.05 9.17 -9.00
N ASP A 113 -6.34 9.38 -9.28
CA ASP A 113 -7.33 9.74 -8.26
C ASP A 113 -7.59 8.58 -7.28
N PHE A 114 -7.56 7.32 -7.75
CA PHE A 114 -7.66 6.15 -6.88
C PHE A 114 -6.52 6.08 -5.86
N ILE A 115 -5.26 6.23 -6.28
CA ILE A 115 -4.12 6.31 -5.34
C ILE A 115 -4.12 7.59 -4.50
N GLY A 116 -4.89 8.62 -4.89
CA GLY A 116 -5.11 9.84 -4.09
C GLY A 116 -5.51 9.57 -2.64
N ASN A 117 -6.32 8.53 -2.40
CA ASN A 117 -6.73 8.10 -1.05
C ASN A 117 -5.52 7.74 -0.15
N LEU A 118 -4.49 7.11 -0.72
CA LEU A 118 -3.24 6.80 -0.01
C LEU A 118 -2.44 8.07 0.30
N LEU A 119 -2.46 9.06 -0.58
CA LEU A 119 -1.78 10.36 -0.36
C LEU A 119 -2.47 11.17 0.73
N ASP A 120 -3.80 11.26 0.67
CA ASP A 120 -4.64 12.02 1.60
C ASP A 120 -4.70 11.39 3.00
N SER A 121 -4.27 10.13 3.16
CA SER A 121 -4.12 9.45 4.46
C SER A 121 -3.17 10.17 5.42
N GLY A 122 -2.21 10.94 4.89
CA GLY A 122 -1.13 11.57 5.65
C GLY A 122 0.02 10.63 6.07
N TYR A 123 -0.02 9.33 5.74
CA TYR A 123 1.07 8.40 6.05
C TYR A 123 2.27 8.50 5.10
N VAL A 124 2.07 9.02 3.88
CA VAL A 124 3.10 9.15 2.84
C VAL A 124 3.37 10.60 2.39
N PRO A 125 3.65 11.55 3.31
CA PRO A 125 3.79 12.99 3.00
C PRO A 125 5.05 13.35 2.18
N TRP A 126 5.80 12.33 1.74
CA TRP A 126 6.99 12.38 0.88
C TRP A 126 6.69 11.96 -0.57
N PHE A 127 5.50 11.40 -0.83
CA PHE A 127 5.05 10.99 -2.16
C PHE A 127 4.48 12.21 -2.92
N PRO A 128 4.70 12.37 -4.24
CA PRO A 128 4.14 13.47 -5.02
C PRO A 128 2.61 13.57 -4.93
N THR A 129 2.09 14.78 -4.71
CA THR A 129 0.63 15.02 -4.67
C THR A 129 -0.03 14.77 -6.03
N MET A 130 -1.35 14.49 -6.07
CA MET A 130 -2.09 14.36 -7.34
C MET A 130 -1.89 15.56 -8.28
N GLU A 131 -1.83 16.77 -7.72
CA GLU A 131 -1.59 18.03 -8.45
C GLU A 131 -0.16 18.16 -9.00
N GLU A 132 0.79 17.40 -8.46
CA GLU A 132 2.16 17.30 -8.95
C GLU A 132 2.28 16.19 -9.99
N ILE A 133 1.72 15.01 -9.74
CA ILE A 133 1.68 13.87 -10.68
C ILE A 133 1.10 14.32 -12.03
N ARG A 134 0.09 15.20 -12.02
CA ARG A 134 -0.56 15.79 -13.21
C ARG A 134 0.25 16.88 -13.95
N ARG A 135 1.55 17.05 -13.66
CA ARG A 135 2.44 18.05 -14.31
C ARG A 135 3.34 17.43 -15.37
N ASP A 136 3.82 18.24 -16.30
CA ASP A 136 4.78 17.85 -17.33
C ASP A 136 6.17 17.46 -16.78
N SER A 137 6.46 17.82 -15.53
CA SER A 137 7.64 17.40 -14.77
C SER A 137 7.58 15.94 -14.26
N HIS A 138 6.44 15.27 -14.37
CA HIS A 138 6.21 13.91 -13.92
C HIS A 138 5.73 13.00 -15.06
N TYR A 139 5.94 11.70 -14.89
CA TYR A 139 5.39 10.66 -15.75
C TYR A 139 4.85 9.51 -14.91
N VAL A 140 3.88 8.79 -15.43
CA VAL A 140 3.25 7.62 -14.82
C VAL A 140 3.50 6.40 -15.71
N TYR A 141 3.82 5.27 -15.08
CA TYR A 141 3.84 3.95 -15.72
C TYR A 141 2.88 3.02 -14.97
N PRO A 142 1.78 2.56 -15.59
CA PRO A 142 0.92 1.55 -15.00
C PRO A 142 1.61 0.18 -15.10
N ILE A 143 1.87 -0.45 -13.95
CA ILE A 143 2.31 -1.85 -13.88
C ILE A 143 1.08 -2.76 -14.01
N ASN A 144 0.01 -2.42 -13.29
CA ASN A 144 -1.28 -3.11 -13.32
C ASN A 144 -2.41 -2.16 -12.91
N ILE A 145 -3.56 -2.25 -13.58
CA ILE A 145 -4.81 -1.59 -13.18
C ILE A 145 -5.90 -2.65 -13.29
N VAL A 146 -6.55 -2.95 -12.16
CA VAL A 146 -7.67 -3.87 -12.06
C VAL A 146 -8.91 -3.04 -11.79
N THR A 147 -9.92 -3.16 -12.65
CA THR A 147 -11.19 -2.42 -12.52
C THR A 147 -12.36 -3.35 -12.22
N GLN A 148 -13.20 -2.99 -11.26
CA GLN A 148 -14.49 -3.63 -11.01
C GLN A 148 -15.63 -2.67 -11.35
N GLY A 149 -16.53 -3.10 -12.24
CA GLY A 149 -17.67 -2.27 -12.68
C GLY A 149 -17.30 -1.01 -13.47
N GLY A 150 -16.04 -0.86 -13.89
CA GLY A 150 -15.52 0.33 -14.58
C GLY A 150 -14.75 1.32 -13.70
N TYR A 151 -14.67 1.09 -12.39
CA TYR A 151 -13.83 1.86 -11.46
C TYR A 151 -12.60 1.04 -11.05
N PRO A 152 -11.46 1.67 -10.72
CA PRO A 152 -10.32 0.95 -10.16
C PRO A 152 -10.66 0.27 -8.82
N ASP A 153 -10.20 -0.96 -8.69
CA ASP A 153 -10.32 -1.86 -7.53
C ASP A 153 -8.93 -2.14 -6.94
N SER A 154 -7.92 -2.19 -7.82
CA SER A 154 -6.51 -2.12 -7.46
C SER A 154 -5.68 -1.41 -8.54
N VAL A 155 -4.69 -0.64 -8.10
CA VAL A 155 -3.74 0.10 -8.96
C VAL A 155 -2.32 -0.17 -8.47
N GLN A 156 -1.45 -0.53 -9.41
CA GLN A 156 0.00 -0.67 -9.21
C GLN A 156 0.71 0.19 -10.26
N MET A 157 1.46 1.21 -9.85
CA MET A 157 2.13 2.13 -10.77
C MET A 157 3.45 2.70 -10.26
N ILE A 158 4.27 3.20 -11.18
CA ILE A 158 5.46 4.01 -10.90
C ILE A 158 5.17 5.45 -11.33
N VAL A 159 5.26 6.38 -10.39
CA VAL A 159 5.38 7.83 -10.66
C VAL A 159 6.86 8.17 -10.74
N MET A 160 7.26 8.92 -11.76
CA MET A 160 8.66 9.27 -12.04
C MET A 160 8.84 10.77 -12.05
N ARG A 161 9.92 11.24 -11.42
CA ARG A 161 10.30 12.65 -11.28
C ARG A 161 11.76 12.84 -11.70
N PRO A 162 12.03 12.97 -13.01
CA PRO A 162 13.40 12.86 -13.54
C PRO A 162 14.32 14.03 -13.17
N PHE A 163 13.78 15.18 -12.78
CA PHE A 163 14.59 16.37 -12.49
C PHE A 163 15.41 16.27 -11.19
N ASP A 164 15.10 15.31 -10.30
CA ASP A 164 15.84 15.05 -9.07
C ASP A 164 16.17 13.55 -8.86
N ASP A 165 16.24 12.78 -9.95
CA ASP A 165 16.55 11.33 -9.97
C ASP A 165 15.60 10.49 -9.06
N MET A 166 14.32 10.87 -8.93
CA MET A 166 13.37 10.18 -8.04
C MET A 166 12.31 9.36 -8.79
N ALA A 167 12.07 8.13 -8.30
CA ALA A 167 10.94 7.30 -8.66
C ALA A 167 10.13 6.93 -7.41
N PHE A 168 8.82 6.83 -7.56
CA PHE A 168 7.88 6.52 -6.48
C PHE A 168 6.97 5.38 -6.94
N PHE A 169 6.98 4.26 -6.23
CA PHE A 169 6.06 3.16 -6.47
C PHE A 169 4.83 3.30 -5.57
N ALA A 170 3.64 3.10 -6.13
CA ALA A 170 2.40 2.94 -5.37
C ALA A 170 1.69 1.64 -5.79
N TYR A 171 1.26 0.86 -4.81
CA TYR A 171 0.30 -0.22 -4.93
C TYR A 171 -0.80 -0.01 -3.90
N LEU A 172 -2.04 0.13 -4.39
CA LEU A 172 -3.23 0.27 -3.58
C LEU A 172 -4.25 -0.78 -4.03
N LYS A 173 -4.92 -1.40 -3.07
CA LYS A 173 -6.00 -2.37 -3.29
C LYS A 173 -7.00 -2.28 -2.14
N PHE A 174 -8.29 -2.38 -2.44
CA PHE A 174 -9.38 -2.56 -1.48
C PHE A 174 -10.14 -3.90 -1.69
#